data_AF-A0A8T6GBN2-F1
#
_entry.id   AF-A0A8T6GBN2-F1
#
_cell.length_a   1.000
_cell.length_b   1.000
_cell.length_c   1.000
_cell.angle_alpha   90.00
_cell.angle_beta   90.00
_cell.angle_gamma   90.00
#
_symmetry.space_group_name_H-M   'P 1'
#
loop_
_entity.id
_entity.type
_entity.pdbx_description
1 polymer ?
#
loop_
_entity_poly.entity_id
_entity_poly.type
_entity_poly.pdbx_seq_one_letter_code
_entity_poly.pdbx_strand_id
1 'polypeptide(L)'
;MAAQPAPFASLFDDGYIYDWNTCDWFCVKALDALVRLEGEPCARAISKWRNAGNLWRRRAASVAFINLAKHGDANFDGFVDMMLETCAATIRSEERFAQTGTGWTLRELSLAEQDRVVDFIKRHSALFSAEGMRYATEKMPKETGERLRKSRRETMRHTGCSDI
;
A
#
# COMPACT_ATOMS: atom_id res chain seq x y z
N MET A 1 6.21 1.29 -27.76
CA MET A 1 5.61 0.01 -27.35
C MET A 1 5.90 -0.12 -25.86
N ALA A 2 4.98 0.29 -24.99
CA ALA A 2 5.25 0.32 -23.54
C ALA A 2 5.51 -1.11 -23.05
N ALA A 3 6.66 -1.35 -22.43
CA ALA A 3 6.99 -2.64 -21.86
C ALA A 3 5.99 -2.91 -20.73
N GLN A 4 5.02 -3.79 -20.98
CA GLN A 4 4.12 -4.19 -19.91
C GLN A 4 4.95 -4.92 -18.84
N PRO A 5 4.73 -4.68 -17.55
CA PRO A 5 5.43 -5.38 -16.46
C PRO A 5 5.04 -6.86 -16.35
N ALA A 6 4.34 -7.41 -17.35
CA ALA A 6 3.92 -8.80 -17.43
C ALA A 6 5.07 -9.82 -17.21
N PRO A 7 6.31 -9.60 -17.69
CA PRO A 7 7.41 -10.52 -17.38
C PRO A 7 7.76 -10.57 -15.89
N PHE A 8 7.60 -9.47 -15.15
CA PHE A 8 7.89 -9.44 -13.71
C PHE A 8 6.77 -10.04 -12.87
N ALA A 9 5.55 -10.07 -13.39
CA ALA A 9 4.43 -10.72 -12.71
C ALA A 9 4.70 -12.22 -12.51
N SER A 10 5.26 -12.90 -13.51
CA SER A 10 5.52 -14.35 -13.43
C SER A 10 6.58 -14.69 -12.37
N LEU A 11 7.51 -13.78 -12.04
CA LEU A 11 8.48 -14.02 -10.96
C LEU A 11 7.81 -14.34 -9.60
N PHE A 12 6.64 -13.75 -9.35
CA PHE A 12 5.86 -14.05 -8.15
C PHE A 12 5.08 -15.37 -8.28
N ASP A 13 4.46 -15.57 -9.45
CA ASP A 13 3.56 -16.71 -9.70
C ASP A 13 4.36 -18.03 -9.83
N ASP A 14 5.57 -17.96 -10.37
CA ASP A 14 6.52 -19.08 -10.51
C ASP A 14 7.30 -19.35 -9.21
N GLY A 15 7.09 -18.56 -8.16
CA GLY A 15 7.68 -18.77 -6.84
C GLY A 15 9.13 -18.31 -6.69
N TYR A 16 9.67 -17.50 -7.60
CA TYR A 16 11.01 -16.89 -7.44
C TYR A 16 11.03 -15.80 -6.36
N ILE A 17 9.90 -15.14 -6.12
CA ILE A 17 9.72 -14.17 -5.04
C ILE A 17 8.66 -14.70 -4.07
N TYR A 18 9.11 -15.18 -2.91
CA TYR A 18 8.26 -15.89 -1.95
C TYR A 18 8.44 -15.44 -0.48
N ASP A 19 9.23 -14.39 -0.23
CA ASP A 19 9.43 -13.81 1.10
C ASP A 19 9.39 -12.28 1.09
N TRP A 20 9.22 -11.70 2.27
CA TRP A 20 9.04 -10.25 2.43
C TRP A 20 10.29 -9.45 2.06
N ASN A 21 11.48 -9.96 2.37
CA ASN A 21 12.72 -9.22 2.16
C ASN A 21 13.04 -9.17 0.67
N THR A 22 12.96 -10.29 -0.03
CA THR A 22 13.15 -10.34 -1.49
C THR A 22 12.11 -9.51 -2.22
N CYS A 23 10.83 -9.62 -1.82
CA CYS A 23 9.75 -8.84 -2.40
C CYS A 23 9.98 -7.32 -2.24
N ASP A 24 10.32 -6.88 -1.03
CA ASP A 24 10.53 -5.46 -0.74
C ASP A 24 11.74 -4.91 -1.50
N TRP A 25 12.87 -5.63 -1.52
CA TRP A 25 14.05 -5.22 -2.29
C TRP A 25 13.75 -5.12 -3.78
N PHE A 26 13.03 -6.09 -4.33
CA PHE A 26 12.60 -6.05 -5.73
C PHE A 26 11.70 -4.84 -6.00
N CYS A 27 10.76 -4.54 -5.11
CA CYS A 27 9.88 -3.38 -5.22
C CYS A 27 10.66 -2.05 -5.23
N VAL A 28 11.53 -1.85 -4.23
CA VAL A 28 12.19 -0.55 -4.01
C VAL A 28 13.38 -0.30 -4.93
N LYS A 29 13.94 -1.35 -5.57
CA LYS A 29 15.08 -1.22 -6.48
C LYS A 29 14.71 -1.43 -7.94
N ALA A 30 13.93 -2.46 -8.27
CA ALA A 30 13.62 -2.79 -9.66
C ALA A 30 12.30 -2.15 -10.10
N LEU A 31 11.21 -2.38 -9.36
CA LEU A 31 9.89 -1.88 -9.79
C LEU A 31 9.79 -0.36 -9.69
N ASP A 32 10.32 0.28 -8.64
CA ASP A 32 10.40 1.75 -8.56
C ASP A 32 11.15 2.35 -9.75
N ALA A 33 12.33 1.79 -10.09
CA ALA A 33 13.12 2.25 -11.24
C ALA A 33 12.38 2.06 -12.56
N LEU A 34 11.69 0.92 -12.73
CA LEU A 34 10.88 0.64 -13.91
C LEU A 34 9.72 1.63 -14.06
N VAL A 35 9.03 1.96 -12.97
CA VAL A 35 7.94 2.95 -13.00
C VAL A 35 8.47 4.34 -13.35
N ARG A 36 9.64 4.73 -12.85
CA ARG A 36 10.26 6.01 -13.21
C ARG A 36 10.66 6.07 -14.68
N LEU A 37 11.06 4.95 -15.27
CA LEU A 37 11.47 4.86 -16.66
C LEU A 37 10.28 4.82 -17.62
N GLU A 38 9.28 3.99 -17.33
CA GLU A 38 8.15 3.68 -18.22
C GLU A 38 6.90 4.54 -17.94
N GLY A 39 6.87 5.25 -16.81
CA GLY A 39 5.83 6.20 -16.45
C GLY A 39 4.48 5.58 -16.06
N GLU A 40 3.43 6.39 -16.22
CA GLU A 40 2.06 6.09 -15.79
C GLU A 40 1.50 4.75 -16.29
N PRO A 41 1.67 4.33 -17.57
CA PRO A 41 1.13 3.05 -18.03
C PRO A 41 1.69 1.85 -17.26
N CYS A 42 2.98 1.91 -16.89
CA CYS A 42 3.62 0.87 -16.10
C CYS A 42 3.12 0.89 -14.64
N ALA A 43 3.03 2.08 -14.03
CA ALA A 43 2.45 2.24 -12.71
C ALA A 43 1.03 1.66 -12.62
N ARG A 44 0.16 1.99 -13.59
CA ARG A 44 -1.21 1.46 -13.66
C ARG A 44 -1.25 -0.05 -13.90
N ALA A 45 -0.28 -0.62 -14.60
CA ALA A 45 -0.20 -2.06 -14.79
C ALA A 45 0.23 -2.80 -13.51
N ILE A 46 1.19 -2.26 -12.75
CA ILE A 46 1.62 -2.81 -11.45
C ILE A 46 0.52 -2.67 -10.40
N SER A 47 -0.20 -1.54 -10.34
CA SER A 47 -1.27 -1.33 -9.34
C SER A 47 -2.45 -2.29 -9.50
N LYS A 48 -2.65 -2.89 -10.69
CA LYS A 48 -3.64 -3.96 -10.91
C LYS A 48 -3.29 -5.26 -10.19
N TRP A 49 -2.03 -5.46 -9.80
CA TRP A 49 -1.60 -6.64 -9.05
C TRP A 49 -2.23 -6.73 -7.65
N ARG A 50 -2.89 -5.66 -7.17
CA ARG A 50 -3.68 -5.66 -5.93
C ARG A 50 -4.74 -6.77 -5.87
N ASN A 51 -5.19 -7.23 -7.04
CA ASN A 51 -6.20 -8.30 -7.18
C ASN A 51 -5.59 -9.69 -7.44
N ALA A 52 -4.26 -9.84 -7.42
CA ALA A 52 -3.61 -11.12 -7.68
C ALA A 52 -3.93 -12.16 -6.58
N GLY A 53 -3.95 -13.45 -6.92
CA GLY A 53 -4.07 -14.53 -5.93
C GLY A 53 -2.83 -14.71 -5.06
N ASN A 54 -1.65 -14.38 -5.59
CA ASN A 54 -0.37 -14.45 -4.90
C ASN A 54 -0.17 -13.28 -3.92
N LEU A 55 0.20 -13.58 -2.67
CA LEU A 55 0.42 -12.59 -1.60
C LEU A 55 1.50 -11.56 -1.96
N TRP A 56 2.65 -12.01 -2.44
CA TRP A 56 3.79 -11.15 -2.72
C TRP A 56 3.54 -10.23 -3.90
N ARG A 57 2.83 -10.73 -4.91
CA ARG A 57 2.37 -9.92 -6.04
C ARG A 57 1.37 -8.85 -5.60
N ARG A 58 0.42 -9.18 -4.72
CA ARG A 58 -0.47 -8.16 -4.10
C ARG A 58 0.30 -7.13 -3.29
N ARG A 59 1.26 -7.56 -2.48
CA ARG A 59 2.13 -6.65 -1.71
C ARG A 59 2.88 -5.71 -2.63
N ALA A 60 3.48 -6.23 -3.71
CA ALA A 60 4.22 -5.45 -4.69
C ALA A 60 3.37 -4.37 -5.37
N ALA A 61 2.06 -4.60 -5.56
CA ALA A 61 1.14 -3.62 -6.09
C ALA A 61 1.10 -2.31 -5.27
N SER A 62 1.44 -2.37 -3.98
CA SER A 62 1.52 -1.21 -3.09
C SER A 62 2.97 -0.77 -2.86
N VAL A 63 3.84 -1.71 -2.49
CA VAL A 63 5.21 -1.42 -2.03
C VAL A 63 6.13 -0.91 -3.14
N ALA A 64 5.85 -1.24 -4.42
CA ALA A 64 6.60 -0.69 -5.56
C ALA A 64 6.60 0.85 -5.62
N PHE A 65 5.63 1.50 -4.96
CA PHE A 65 5.42 2.94 -5.06
C PHE A 65 5.86 3.72 -3.81
N ILE A 66 6.46 3.09 -2.79
CA ILE A 66 6.75 3.79 -1.52
C ILE A 66 7.63 5.03 -1.68
N ASN A 67 8.59 5.00 -2.61
CA ASN A 67 9.50 6.12 -2.86
C ASN A 67 8.85 7.23 -3.69
N LEU A 68 7.79 6.88 -4.43
CA LEU A 68 6.98 7.79 -5.24
C LEU A 68 5.84 8.41 -4.43
N ALA A 69 5.29 7.68 -3.46
CA ALA A 69 4.10 8.06 -2.69
C ALA A 69 4.19 9.43 -2.02
N LYS A 70 5.37 9.78 -1.49
CA LYS A 70 5.64 11.09 -0.87
C LYS A 70 5.55 12.29 -1.83
N HIS A 71 5.42 12.05 -3.13
CA HIS A 71 5.27 13.09 -4.15
C HIS A 71 3.81 13.25 -4.63
N GLY A 72 2.88 12.41 -4.17
CA GLY A 72 1.46 12.52 -4.54
C GLY A 72 1.23 12.58 -6.05
N ASP A 73 0.34 13.48 -6.49
CA ASP A 73 0.01 13.67 -7.90
C ASP A 73 1.10 14.39 -8.72
N ALA A 74 2.22 14.80 -8.09
CA ALA A 74 3.40 15.26 -8.84
C ALA A 74 4.06 14.13 -9.64
N ASN A 75 3.75 12.87 -9.36
CA ASN A 75 4.18 11.74 -10.19
C ASN A 75 3.43 11.71 -11.53
N PHE A 76 2.10 11.80 -11.49
CA PHE A 76 1.17 11.97 -12.60
C PHE A 76 -0.24 12.19 -12.05
N ASP A 77 -1.15 12.71 -12.88
CA ASP A 77 -2.54 12.98 -12.48
C ASP A 77 -3.31 11.70 -12.14
N GLY A 78 -3.95 11.68 -10.96
CA GLY A 78 -4.65 10.52 -10.43
C GLY A 78 -3.73 9.43 -9.84
N PHE A 79 -2.45 9.73 -9.56
CA PHE A 79 -1.57 8.82 -8.84
C PHE A 79 -2.11 8.52 -7.44
N VAL A 80 -2.55 9.55 -6.71
CA VAL A 80 -3.04 9.39 -5.34
C VAL A 80 -4.28 8.52 -5.30
N ASP A 81 -5.23 8.71 -6.23
CA ASP A 81 -6.43 7.87 -6.33
C ASP A 81 -6.07 6.41 -6.63
N MET A 82 -5.16 6.16 -7.56
CA MET A 82 -4.65 4.82 -7.84
C MET A 82 -4.05 4.16 -6.59
N MET A 83 -3.29 4.91 -5.78
CA MET A 83 -2.69 4.41 -4.56
C MET A 83 -3.73 4.12 -3.47
N LEU A 84 -4.72 4.99 -3.29
CA LEU A 84 -5.80 4.78 -2.31
C LEU A 84 -6.69 3.59 -2.71
N GLU A 85 -7.01 3.42 -4.00
CA GLU A 85 -7.70 2.23 -4.52
C GLU A 85 -6.91 0.95 -4.28
N THR A 86 -5.59 1.01 -4.49
CA THR A 86 -4.68 -0.10 -4.22
C THR A 86 -4.72 -0.48 -2.74
N CYS A 87 -4.60 0.51 -1.85
CA CYS A 87 -4.68 0.32 -0.41
C CYS A 87 -6.06 -0.22 0.03
N ALA A 88 -7.16 0.25 -0.58
CA ALA A 88 -8.51 -0.22 -0.29
C ALA A 88 -8.70 -1.72 -0.60
N ALA A 89 -8.02 -2.22 -1.62
CA ALA A 89 -8.01 -3.63 -1.96
C ALA A 89 -7.10 -4.44 -1.02
N THR A 90 -5.86 -3.98 -0.81
CA THR A 90 -4.85 -4.75 -0.06
C THR A 90 -5.11 -4.78 1.45
N ILE A 91 -5.76 -3.76 2.03
CA ILE A 91 -6.09 -3.74 3.46
C ILE A 91 -7.09 -4.82 3.87
N ARG A 92 -7.87 -5.36 2.92
CA ARG A 92 -8.86 -6.42 3.17
C ARG A 92 -8.23 -7.81 3.29
N SER A 93 -6.94 -7.93 3.00
CA SER A 93 -6.22 -9.19 3.11
C SER A 93 -6.04 -9.56 4.58
N GLU A 94 -6.33 -10.81 4.92
CA GLU A 94 -6.07 -11.37 6.26
C GLU A 94 -4.56 -11.59 6.50
N GLU A 95 -3.78 -11.67 5.42
CA GLU A 95 -2.33 -11.81 5.48
C GLU A 95 -1.64 -10.56 6.08
N ARG A 96 -0.95 -10.75 7.21
CA ARG A 96 -0.18 -9.69 7.91
C ARG A 96 0.73 -8.89 6.98
N PHE A 97 1.42 -9.53 6.04
CA PHE A 97 2.35 -8.85 5.12
C PHE A 97 1.63 -7.98 4.08
N ALA A 98 0.39 -8.28 3.70
CA ALA A 98 -0.37 -7.37 2.84
C ALA A 98 -0.80 -6.11 3.61
N GLN A 99 -1.21 -6.26 4.88
CA GLN A 99 -1.63 -5.14 5.71
C GLN A 99 -0.48 -4.19 6.07
N THR A 100 0.69 -4.73 6.42
CA THR A 100 1.86 -3.89 6.71
C THR A 100 2.39 -3.17 5.46
N GLY A 101 2.29 -3.79 4.28
CA GLY A 101 2.59 -3.12 3.00
C GLY A 101 1.66 -1.93 2.73
N THR A 102 0.37 -2.11 3.02
CA THR A 102 -0.62 -1.03 2.96
C THR A 102 -0.29 0.09 3.94
N GLY A 103 0.01 -0.26 5.20
CA GLY A 103 0.39 0.71 6.22
C GLY A 103 1.62 1.53 5.84
N TRP A 104 2.67 0.89 5.30
CA TRP A 104 3.86 1.59 4.83
C TRP A 104 3.55 2.52 3.65
N THR A 105 2.74 2.07 2.70
CA THR A 105 2.33 2.89 1.56
C THR A 105 1.60 4.15 2.01
N LEU A 106 0.63 4.02 2.91
CA LEU A 106 -0.12 5.16 3.47
C LEU A 106 0.78 6.09 4.30
N ARG A 107 1.76 5.54 5.02
CA ARG A 107 2.75 6.32 5.76
C ARG A 107 3.48 7.29 4.84
N GLU A 108 3.97 6.81 3.70
CA GLU A 108 4.70 7.66 2.75
C GLU A 108 3.75 8.62 2.01
N LEU A 109 2.57 8.15 1.60
CA LEU A 109 1.56 8.98 0.94
C LEU A 109 1.09 10.15 1.82
N SER A 110 1.04 9.96 3.15
CA SER A 110 0.63 11.00 4.09
C SER A 110 1.52 12.24 4.11
N LEU A 111 2.75 12.14 3.59
CA LEU A 111 3.67 13.29 3.47
C LEU A 111 3.23 14.27 2.37
N ALA A 112 2.53 13.79 1.34
CA ALA A 112 1.96 14.63 0.29
C ALA A 112 0.47 14.93 0.54
N GLU A 113 -0.29 13.93 0.99
CA GLU A 113 -1.76 13.93 0.96
C GLU A 113 -2.35 13.54 2.32
N GLN A 114 -1.91 14.22 3.38
CA GLN A 114 -2.27 13.84 4.75
C GLN A 114 -3.78 13.74 4.96
N ASP A 115 -4.56 14.73 4.54
CA ASP A 115 -6.00 14.78 4.80
C ASP A 115 -6.74 13.63 4.11
N ARG A 116 -6.40 13.33 2.85
CA ARG A 116 -6.96 12.20 2.11
C ARG A 116 -6.60 10.86 2.76
N VAL A 117 -5.37 10.71 3.25
CA VAL A 117 -4.94 9.51 3.98
C VAL A 117 -5.66 9.39 5.32
N VAL A 118 -5.83 10.48 6.06
CA VAL A 118 -6.60 10.50 7.31
C VAL A 118 -8.05 10.05 7.07
N ASP A 119 -8.70 10.56 6.02
CA ASP A 119 -10.07 10.19 5.68
C ASP A 119 -10.17 8.75 5.13
N PHE A 120 -9.15 8.28 4.42
CA PHE A 120 -9.03 6.87 4.07
C PHE A 120 -8.99 5.98 5.32
N ILE A 121 -8.13 6.32 6.30
CA ILE A 121 -7.96 5.55 7.52
C ILE A 121 -9.26 5.52 8.34
N LYS A 122 -9.95 6.66 8.48
CA LYS A 122 -11.25 6.72 9.17
C LYS A 122 -12.28 5.78 8.53
N ARG A 123 -12.39 5.78 7.19
CA ARG A 123 -13.35 4.93 6.46
C ARG A 123 -13.06 3.44 6.55
N HIS A 124 -11.79 3.07 6.71
CA HIS A 124 -11.36 1.66 6.73
C HIS A 124 -10.85 1.23 8.10
N SER A 125 -11.15 1.97 9.18
CA SER A 125 -10.53 1.78 10.50
C SER A 125 -10.68 0.35 11.03
N ALA A 126 -11.84 -0.28 10.81
CA ALA A 126 -12.15 -1.66 11.20
C ALA A 126 -11.32 -2.73 10.46
N LEU A 127 -10.71 -2.39 9.32
CA LEU A 127 -9.94 -3.34 8.49
C LEU A 127 -8.45 -3.35 8.83
N PHE A 128 -7.95 -2.33 9.53
CA PHE A 128 -6.53 -2.27 9.90
C PHE A 128 -6.22 -3.23 11.06
N SER A 129 -5.15 -4.03 10.94
CA SER A 129 -4.44 -4.53 12.12
C SER A 129 -3.84 -3.40 12.95
N ALA A 130 -3.52 -3.69 14.22
CA ALA A 130 -2.84 -2.75 15.10
C ALA A 130 -1.46 -2.33 14.51
N GLU A 131 -0.75 -3.28 13.90
CA GLU A 131 0.54 -3.02 13.27
C GLU A 131 0.39 -2.17 12.01
N GLY A 132 -0.52 -2.51 11.10
CA GLY A 132 -0.78 -1.70 9.90
C GLY A 132 -1.17 -0.26 10.23
N MET A 133 -2.03 -0.07 11.25
CA MET A 133 -2.42 1.25 11.74
C MET A 133 -1.22 2.02 12.31
N ARG A 134 -0.34 1.35 13.06
CA ARG A 134 0.87 1.97 13.62
C ARG A 134 1.77 2.54 12.51
N TYR A 135 2.04 1.75 11.46
CA TYR A 135 2.82 2.18 10.29
C TYR A 135 2.16 3.37 9.59
N ALA A 136 0.87 3.26 9.25
CA ALA A 136 0.15 4.28 8.48
C ALA A 136 0.16 5.67 9.14
N THR A 137 0.28 5.72 10.47
CA THR A 137 0.21 6.94 11.28
C THR A 137 1.57 7.35 11.87
N GLU A 138 2.67 6.73 11.44
CA GLU A 138 4.02 6.94 12.00
C GLU A 138 4.58 8.34 11.69
N LYS A 139 4.34 8.85 10.48
CA LYS A 139 4.87 10.15 10.01
C LYS A 139 3.88 11.32 10.19
N MET A 140 2.68 11.06 10.68
CA MET A 140 1.67 12.09 10.95
C MET A 140 1.97 12.84 12.26
N PRO A 141 1.41 14.05 12.47
CA PRO A 141 1.42 14.71 13.76
C PRO A 141 0.93 13.79 14.87
N LYS A 142 1.61 13.84 16.03
CA LYS A 142 1.37 12.93 17.16
C LYS A 142 -0.10 12.85 17.55
N GLU A 143 -0.75 14.01 17.69
CA GLU A 143 -2.17 14.11 18.05
C GLU A 143 -3.08 13.42 17.01
N THR A 144 -2.83 13.66 15.72
CA THR A 144 -3.58 13.02 14.63
C THR A 144 -3.44 11.50 14.67
N GLY A 145 -2.20 11.00 14.82
CA GLY A 145 -1.94 9.56 14.89
C GLY A 145 -2.56 8.90 16.12
N GLU A 146 -2.48 9.54 17.29
CA GLU A 146 -3.11 9.04 18.53
C GLU A 146 -4.63 8.99 18.41
N ARG A 147 -5.24 10.04 17.84
CA ARG A 147 -6.68 10.10 17.58
C ARG A 147 -7.15 8.97 16.67
N LEU A 148 -6.44 8.70 15.57
CA LEU A 148 -6.79 7.61 14.64
C LEU A 148 -6.65 6.23 15.30
N ARG A 149 -5.58 5.99 16.07
CA ARG A 149 -5.40 4.73 16.81
C ARG A 149 -6.46 4.53 17.89
N LYS A 150 -6.90 5.61 18.55
CA LYS A 150 -8.01 5.56 19.53
C LYS A 150 -9.32 5.23 18.83
N SER A 151 -9.64 5.93 17.74
CA SER A 151 -10.83 5.69 16.94
C SER A 151 -10.90 4.24 16.44
N ARG A 152 -9.79 3.66 15.95
CA ARG A 152 -9.71 2.22 15.60
C ARG A 152 -10.14 1.32 16.76
N ARG A 153 -9.58 1.53 17.96
CA ARG A 153 -9.91 0.71 19.14
C ARG A 153 -11.39 0.80 19.50
N GLU A 154 -11.97 1.99 19.37
CA GLU A 154 -13.40 2.20 19.59
C GLU A 154 -14.22 1.47 18.52
N THR A 155 -13.85 1.57 17.24
CA THR A 155 -14.52 0.84 16.15
C THR A 155 -14.49 -0.67 16.39
N MET A 156 -13.34 -1.26 16.73
CA MET A 156 -13.23 -2.71 16.99
C MET A 156 -14.11 -3.18 18.16
N ARG A 157 -14.24 -2.35 19.22
CA ARG A 157 -15.14 -2.65 20.34
C ARG A 157 -16.62 -2.65 19.94
N HIS A 158 -17.01 -1.75 19.04
CA HIS A 158 -18.41 -1.66 18.58
C HIS A 158 -18.76 -2.73 17.55
N THR A 159 -17.82 -3.13 16.69
CA THR A 159 -18.06 -4.12 15.63
C THR A 159 -17.88 -5.57 16.10
N GLY A 160 -17.32 -5.79 17.31
CA GLY A 160 -17.05 -7.14 17.83
C GLY A 160 -15.97 -7.89 17.05
N CYS A 161 -15.16 -7.18 16.26
CA CYS A 161 -14.12 -7.77 15.43
C CYS A 161 -12.82 -7.95 16.24
N SER A 162 -12.27 -9.16 16.25
CA SER A 162 -10.98 -9.48 16.88
C SER A 162 -9.80 -9.04 16.01
N ASP A 163 -8.67 -8.69 16.63
CA ASP A 163 -7.43 -8.37 15.91
C ASP A 163 -7.00 -9.57 15.04
N ILE A 164 -6.78 -9.32 13.74
CA ILE A 164 -6.14 -10.23 12.78
C ILE A 164 -4.62 -10.19 12.99
#